data_AF-A0A351Y9R6-F1
#
_entry.id   AF-A0A351Y9R6-F1
#
_cell.length_a   1.000
_cell.length_b   1.000
_cell.length_c   1.000
_cell.angle_alpha   90.00
_cell.angle_beta   90.00
_cell.angle_gamma   90.00
#
_symmetry.space_group_name_H-M   'P 1'
#
loop_
_entity.id
_entity.type
_entity.pdbx_description
1 polymer ?
#
loop_
_entity_poly.entity_id
_entity_poly.type
_entity_poly.pdbx_seq_one_letter_code
_entity_poly.pdbx_strand_id
1 'polypeptide(L)'
;MEYKARIADGILKDKLRTFGAVLIIGPKGCGKTTTAKQQSKSIIEFQDEEKRDQYLSTARDAPNMLLIGDNPRLFDEWQDAPKIWGAIRKSIDDEQKTGLYILTGSTSKNVQVAHTGTMRISTMKMYPLSLYESGESNGSVSLTELFDNPGSFKGCISNLTIKELIFAICRGGWPTCFKIRNEHNKLDVAEDLVYQ
;
A
#
# COMPACT_ATOMS: atom_id res chain seq x y z
N MET A 1 -16.28 2.43 -9.86
CA MET A 1 -16.43 1.70 -8.58
C MET A 1 -15.78 2.56 -7.53
N GLU A 2 -16.49 2.81 -6.43
CA GLU A 2 -16.00 3.63 -5.34
C GLU A 2 -14.83 2.94 -4.63
N TYR A 3 -13.91 3.74 -4.07
CA TYR A 3 -12.80 3.20 -3.29
C TYR A 3 -13.34 2.43 -2.07
N LYS A 4 -12.80 1.24 -1.80
CA LYS A 4 -13.14 0.48 -0.59
C LYS A 4 -12.10 0.74 0.49
N ALA A 5 -12.54 1.34 1.59
CA ALA A 5 -11.68 1.63 2.74
C ALA A 5 -10.94 0.37 3.19
N ARG A 6 -9.63 0.51 3.36
CA ARG A 6 -8.71 -0.54 3.78
C ARG A 6 -8.39 -0.38 5.26
N ILE A 7 -8.12 -1.49 5.96
CA ILE A 7 -7.48 -1.46 7.29
C ILE A 7 -6.14 -0.70 7.20
N ALA A 8 -5.44 -0.84 6.06
CA ALA A 8 -4.21 -0.13 5.76
C ALA A 8 -4.34 1.40 5.80
N ASP A 9 -5.54 1.96 5.61
CA ASP A 9 -5.75 3.42 5.63
C ASP A 9 -5.46 4.01 7.01
N GLY A 10 -5.97 3.37 8.07
CA GLY A 10 -5.69 3.78 9.44
C GLY A 10 -4.20 3.69 9.77
N ILE A 11 -3.57 2.58 9.38
CA ILE A 11 -2.13 2.35 9.59
C ILE A 11 -1.29 3.43 8.87
N LEU A 12 -1.63 3.75 7.63
CA LEU A 12 -0.96 4.80 6.86
C LEU A 12 -1.14 6.17 7.54
N LYS A 13 -2.36 6.49 7.96
CA LYS A 13 -2.69 7.75 8.63
C LYS A 13 -1.89 7.94 9.93
N ASP A 14 -1.80 6.90 10.76
CA ASP A 14 -1.06 6.96 12.02
C ASP A 14 0.45 7.05 11.79
N LYS A 15 0.96 6.36 10.77
CA LYS A 15 2.38 6.47 10.39
C LYS A 15 2.71 7.86 9.84
N LEU A 16 1.83 8.48 9.05
CA LEU A 16 2.01 9.85 8.55
C LEU A 16 1.98 10.91 9.67
N ARG A 17 1.28 10.62 10.79
CA ARG A 17 1.33 11.47 12.00
C ARG A 17 2.62 11.31 12.80
N THR A 18 3.36 10.22 12.58
CA THR A 18 4.52 9.84 13.41
C THR A 18 5.85 10.06 12.69
N PHE A 19 5.89 9.89 11.36
CA PHE A 19 7.13 9.90 10.58
C PHE A 19 7.06 10.93 9.44
N GLY A 20 8.23 11.43 9.03
CA GLY A 20 8.36 12.34 7.89
C GLY A 20 7.89 11.72 6.58
N ALA A 21 8.13 10.43 6.38
CA ALA A 21 7.60 9.68 5.24
C ALA A 21 7.16 8.26 5.58
N VAL A 22 6.30 7.71 4.73
CA VAL A 22 5.86 6.31 4.81
C VAL A 22 6.12 5.59 3.48
N LEU A 23 6.85 4.49 3.53
CA LEU A 23 7.03 3.57 2.41
C LEU A 23 6.03 2.41 2.52
N ILE A 24 5.13 2.30 1.55
CA ILE A 24 4.20 1.18 1.40
C ILE A 24 4.84 0.14 0.47
N ILE A 25 5.16 -1.03 1.01
CA ILE A 25 5.64 -2.18 0.24
C ILE A 25 4.57 -3.26 0.14
N GLY A 26 4.57 -4.00 -0.96
CA GLY A 26 3.66 -5.12 -1.17
C GLY A 26 3.70 -5.63 -2.60
N PRO A 27 3.03 -6.75 -2.89
CA PRO A 27 2.99 -7.31 -4.24
C PRO A 27 2.32 -6.35 -5.22
N LYS A 28 2.61 -6.53 -6.52
CA LYS A 28 1.93 -5.77 -7.58
C LYS A 28 0.43 -6.06 -7.53
N GLY A 29 -0.40 -5.06 -7.86
CA GLY A 29 -1.84 -5.23 -7.88
C GLY A 29 -2.58 -5.28 -6.52
N CYS A 30 -1.89 -5.22 -5.37
CA CYS A 30 -2.60 -5.26 -4.07
C CYS A 30 -3.28 -3.95 -3.64
N GLY A 31 -3.14 -2.86 -4.41
CA GLY A 31 -3.81 -1.58 -4.15
C GLY A 31 -2.99 -0.53 -3.39
N LYS A 32 -1.65 -0.63 -3.38
CA LYS A 32 -0.74 0.34 -2.72
C LYS A 32 -0.97 1.77 -3.20
N THR A 33 -0.87 1.98 -4.51
CA THR A 33 -1.04 3.29 -5.15
C THR A 33 -2.41 3.88 -4.86
N THR A 34 -3.47 3.08 -4.99
CA THR A 34 -4.84 3.54 -4.71
C THR A 34 -5.02 3.96 -3.25
N THR A 35 -4.45 3.21 -2.32
CA THR A 35 -4.47 3.52 -0.87
C THR A 35 -3.67 4.78 -0.56
N ALA A 36 -2.46 4.90 -1.11
CA ALA A 36 -1.64 6.10 -0.96
C ALA A 36 -2.32 7.36 -1.51
N LYS A 37 -2.98 7.24 -2.67
CA LYS A 37 -3.72 8.34 -3.32
C LYS A 37 -4.83 8.91 -2.43
N GLN A 38 -5.44 8.12 -1.54
CA GLN A 38 -6.48 8.62 -0.63
C GLN A 38 -5.96 9.63 0.39
N GLN A 39 -4.66 9.60 0.69
CA GLN A 39 -4.04 10.43 1.73
C GLN A 39 -2.94 11.35 1.18
N SER A 40 -2.70 11.32 -0.13
CA SER A 40 -1.78 12.23 -0.81
C SER A 40 -2.51 13.48 -1.31
N LYS A 41 -1.83 14.63 -1.27
CA LYS A 41 -2.33 15.87 -1.88
C LYS A 41 -1.74 16.13 -3.27
N SER A 42 -0.61 15.49 -3.58
CA SER A 42 0.02 15.57 -4.89
C SER A 42 0.78 14.28 -5.21
N ILE A 43 1.07 14.03 -6.49
CA ILE A 43 1.62 12.75 -6.95
C ILE A 43 2.69 12.92 -8.04
N ILE A 44 3.69 12.04 -8.00
CA ILE A 44 4.61 11.71 -9.08
C ILE A 44 4.49 10.21 -9.35
N GLU A 45 4.11 9.84 -10.57
CA GLU A 45 4.04 8.45 -11.02
C GLU A 45 5.21 8.19 -11.94
N PHE A 46 6.25 7.47 -11.46
CA PHE A 46 7.44 7.22 -12.27
C PHE A 46 7.16 6.33 -13.50
N GLN A 47 6.05 5.60 -13.49
CA GLN A 47 5.59 4.73 -14.57
C GLN A 47 4.68 5.43 -15.60
N ASP A 48 4.41 6.73 -15.44
CA ASP A 48 3.68 7.53 -16.45
C ASP A 48 4.52 7.65 -17.72
N GLU A 49 4.19 6.92 -18.79
CA GLU A 49 4.97 6.86 -20.03
C GLU A 49 5.19 8.24 -20.67
N GLU A 50 4.23 9.16 -20.57
CA GLU A 50 4.33 10.48 -21.18
C GLU A 50 5.35 11.37 -20.44
N LYS A 51 5.50 11.18 -19.13
CA LYS A 51 6.36 12.01 -18.27
C LYS A 51 7.60 11.28 -17.76
N ARG A 52 7.73 9.99 -18.03
CA ARG A 52 8.75 9.10 -17.45
C ARG A 52 10.16 9.64 -17.65
N ASP A 53 10.52 9.97 -18.88
CA ASP A 53 11.88 10.45 -19.19
C ASP A 53 12.20 11.77 -18.48
N GLN A 54 11.21 12.67 -18.38
CA GLN A 54 11.34 13.92 -17.64
C GLN A 54 11.50 13.67 -16.13
N TYR A 55 10.71 12.77 -15.55
CA TYR A 55 10.82 12.45 -14.12
C TYR A 55 12.12 11.74 -13.79
N LEU A 56 12.57 10.80 -14.61
CA LEU A 56 13.82 10.07 -14.39
C LEU A 56 15.06 10.95 -14.57
N SER A 57 15.07 11.84 -15.56
CA SER A 57 16.13 12.84 -15.72
C SER A 57 16.16 13.82 -14.54
N THR A 58 15.00 14.37 -14.15
CA THR A 58 14.91 15.24 -12.97
C THR A 58 15.36 14.53 -11.69
N ALA A 59 14.96 13.28 -11.47
CA ALA A 59 15.40 12.51 -10.32
C ALA A 59 16.92 12.26 -10.31
N ARG A 60 17.54 12.15 -11.49
CA ARG A 60 18.97 11.93 -11.64
C ARG A 60 19.78 13.19 -11.35
N ASP A 61 19.33 14.32 -11.89
CA ASP A 61 20.13 15.54 -11.99
C ASP A 61 19.73 16.59 -10.93
N ALA A 62 18.43 16.67 -10.60
CA ALA A 62 17.88 17.65 -9.66
C ALA A 62 16.75 17.06 -8.80
N PRO A 63 17.01 16.02 -7.97
CA PRO A 63 15.96 15.28 -7.26
C PRO A 63 15.11 16.13 -6.31
N ASN A 64 15.65 17.23 -5.77
CA ASN A 64 14.90 18.16 -4.91
C ASN A 64 13.74 18.85 -5.65
N MET A 65 13.82 19.01 -6.98
CA MET A 65 12.73 19.59 -7.77
C MET A 65 11.48 18.71 -7.73
N LEU A 66 11.63 17.38 -7.61
CA LEU A 66 10.49 16.47 -7.51
C LEU A 66 9.77 16.56 -6.16
N LEU A 67 10.41 17.13 -5.13
CA LEU A 67 9.81 17.33 -3.81
C LEU A 67 8.85 18.53 -3.76
N ILE A 68 8.88 19.42 -4.76
CA ILE A 68 8.00 20.58 -4.84
C ILE A 68 6.56 20.11 -5.13
N GLY A 69 5.64 20.44 -4.22
CA GLY A 69 4.22 20.12 -4.32
C GLY A 69 3.55 20.02 -2.94
N ASP A 70 2.25 19.77 -2.94
CA ASP A 70 1.47 19.68 -1.70
C ASP A 70 1.73 18.38 -0.94
N ASN A 71 1.90 18.49 0.38
CA ASN A 71 2.16 17.37 1.29
C ASN A 71 0.87 16.82 1.95
N PRO A 72 0.69 15.49 2.09
CA PRO A 72 1.67 14.45 1.75
C PRO A 72 1.81 14.23 0.24
N ARG A 73 3.04 14.20 -0.28
CA ARG A 73 3.31 13.97 -1.71
C ARG A 73 3.66 12.51 -1.96
N LEU A 74 2.98 11.89 -2.92
CA LEU A 74 3.18 10.50 -3.30
C LEU A 74 4.23 10.35 -4.40
N PHE A 75 5.21 9.49 -4.16
CA PHE A 75 6.15 8.96 -5.15
C PHE A 75 5.83 7.50 -5.45
N ASP A 76 5.10 7.26 -6.54
CA ASP A 76 4.66 5.93 -6.93
C ASP A 76 5.76 5.18 -7.69
N GLU A 77 6.05 3.94 -7.29
CA GLU A 77 7.15 3.13 -7.82
C GLU A 77 8.52 3.84 -7.70
N TRP A 78 8.81 4.38 -6.51
CA TRP A 78 10.03 5.18 -6.22
C TRP A 78 11.36 4.48 -6.58
N GLN A 79 11.31 3.15 -6.69
CA GLN A 79 12.43 2.27 -6.99
C GLN A 79 13.07 2.58 -8.36
N ASP A 80 12.32 3.19 -9.27
CA ASP A 80 12.82 3.64 -10.56
C ASP A 80 13.68 4.91 -10.46
N ALA A 81 13.56 5.66 -9.36
CA ALA A 81 14.27 6.90 -9.10
C ALA A 81 15.01 6.88 -7.74
N PRO A 82 15.99 5.97 -7.51
CA PRO A 82 16.56 5.73 -6.18
C PRO A 82 17.16 6.96 -5.48
N LYS A 83 17.68 7.94 -6.25
CA LYS A 83 18.27 9.17 -5.70
C LYS A 83 17.26 10.00 -4.88
N ILE A 84 15.95 9.86 -5.15
CA ILE A 84 14.92 10.59 -4.41
C ILE A 84 14.87 10.21 -2.93
N TRP A 85 15.32 9.00 -2.58
CA TRP A 85 15.43 8.56 -1.19
C TRP A 85 16.33 9.48 -0.36
N GLY A 86 17.48 9.86 -0.91
CA GLY A 86 18.42 10.78 -0.26
C GLY A 86 17.83 12.19 -0.13
N ALA A 87 17.16 12.68 -1.17
CA ALA A 87 16.50 13.98 -1.17
C ALA A 87 15.38 14.06 -0.14
N ILE A 88 14.50 13.05 -0.08
CA ILE A 88 13.42 12.94 0.91
C ILE A 88 13.99 12.96 2.32
N ARG A 89 15.03 12.18 2.60
CA ARG A 89 15.65 12.15 3.93
C ARG A 89 16.19 13.51 4.35
N LYS A 90 16.93 14.17 3.45
CA LYS A 90 17.48 15.49 3.72
C LYS A 90 16.34 16.49 3.97
N SER A 91 15.30 16.46 3.16
CA SER A 91 14.14 17.33 3.35
C SER A 91 13.42 17.09 4.68
N ILE A 92 13.28 15.83 5.13
CA ILE A 92 12.71 15.53 6.46
C ILE A 92 13.60 16.11 7.57
N ASP A 93 14.93 15.97 7.45
CA ASP A 93 15.87 16.52 8.41
C ASP A 93 15.85 18.07 8.42
N ASP A 94 15.67 18.70 7.27
CA ASP A 94 15.62 20.17 7.16
C ASP A 94 14.27 20.73 7.65
N GLU A 95 13.15 20.09 7.32
CA GLU A 95 11.79 20.57 7.67
C GLU A 95 11.35 20.20 9.09
N GLN A 96 11.86 19.11 9.66
CA GLN A 96 11.48 18.58 10.98
C GLN A 96 9.95 18.41 11.14
N LYS A 97 9.27 17.97 10.08
CA LYS A 97 7.82 17.74 10.03
C LYS A 97 7.48 16.30 9.69
N THR A 98 6.32 15.85 10.15
CA THR A 98 5.73 14.54 9.81
C THR A 98 4.79 14.64 8.60
N GLY A 99 4.54 13.52 7.94
CA GLY A 99 3.52 13.42 6.89
C GLY A 99 3.87 14.18 5.61
N LEU A 100 5.15 14.33 5.31
CA LEU A 100 5.61 15.02 4.10
C LEU A 100 5.45 14.13 2.88
N TYR A 101 5.82 12.85 2.97
CA TYR A 101 5.92 11.99 1.79
C TYR A 101 5.31 10.60 1.97
N ILE A 102 4.76 10.09 0.88
CA ILE A 102 4.35 8.69 0.75
C ILE A 102 5.15 8.10 -0.41
N LEU A 103 5.69 6.90 -0.22
CA LEU A 103 6.35 6.15 -1.28
C LEU A 103 5.63 4.82 -1.45
N THR A 104 5.54 4.32 -2.68
CA THR A 104 5.11 2.94 -2.94
C THR A 104 6.20 2.19 -3.69
N GLY A 105 6.36 0.91 -3.39
CA GLY A 105 7.29 0.07 -4.12
C GLY A 105 6.90 -1.40 -4.08
N SER A 106 7.35 -2.15 -5.08
CA SER A 106 7.20 -3.60 -5.11
C SER A 106 8.17 -4.28 -4.15
N THR A 107 7.75 -5.32 -3.44
CA THR A 107 8.66 -6.17 -2.66
C THR A 107 9.67 -6.94 -3.51
N SER A 108 9.45 -7.07 -4.82
CA SER A 108 10.35 -7.80 -5.73
C SER A 108 11.58 -7.01 -6.16
N LYS A 109 11.59 -5.68 -6.00
CA LYS A 109 12.72 -4.82 -6.36
C LYS A 109 13.52 -4.46 -5.11
N ASN A 110 14.71 -5.04 -4.97
CA ASN A 110 15.71 -4.57 -4.02
C ASN A 110 16.48 -3.40 -4.64
N VAL A 111 16.34 -2.21 -4.05
CA VAL A 111 17.03 -1.01 -4.49
C VAL A 111 18.08 -0.63 -3.47
N GLN A 112 19.33 -0.54 -3.91
CA GLN A 112 20.43 -0.06 -3.09
C GLN A 112 20.28 1.45 -2.86
N VAL A 113 20.31 1.85 -1.60
CA VAL A 113 20.28 3.25 -1.18
C VAL A 113 21.53 3.53 -0.37
N ALA A 114 22.12 4.72 -0.55
CA ALA A 114 23.37 5.10 0.12
C ALA A 114 23.24 5.11 1.65
N HIS A 115 22.04 5.33 2.18
CA HIS A 115 21.80 5.41 3.61
C HIS A 115 20.43 4.84 3.99
N THR A 116 20.33 4.21 5.17
CA THR A 116 19.09 3.62 5.71
C THR A 116 18.07 4.67 6.16
N GLY A 117 16.81 4.59 5.69
CA GLY A 117 15.75 5.55 6.04
C GLY A 117 15.29 5.52 7.51
N THR A 118 16.05 4.85 8.39
CA THR A 118 15.77 4.64 9.80
C THR A 118 15.40 5.95 10.50
N MET A 119 14.35 5.88 11.33
CA MET A 119 13.71 6.98 12.06
C MET A 119 13.02 8.07 11.21
N ARG A 120 13.22 8.10 9.88
CA ARG A 120 12.65 9.12 8.98
C ARG A 120 11.53 8.59 8.11
N ILE A 121 11.74 7.39 7.56
CA ILE A 121 10.86 6.72 6.60
C ILE A 121 10.36 5.44 7.26
N SER A 122 9.08 5.41 7.60
CA SER A 122 8.44 4.22 8.17
C SER A 122 8.03 3.27 7.06
N THR A 123 8.46 2.02 7.13
CA THR A 123 7.96 1.00 6.20
C THR A 123 6.68 0.37 6.73
N MET A 124 5.69 0.19 5.86
CA MET A 124 4.50 -0.62 6.11
C MET A 124 4.29 -1.62 4.98
N LYS A 125 3.90 -2.84 5.35
CA LYS A 125 3.61 -3.90 4.40
C LYS A 125 2.11 -3.96 4.15
N MET A 126 1.72 -3.98 2.88
CA MET A 126 0.33 -4.08 2.44
C MET A 126 0.12 -5.36 1.65
N TYR A 127 -0.91 -6.10 2.03
CA TYR A 127 -1.35 -7.32 1.37
C TYR A 127 -2.64 -7.07 0.57
N PRO A 128 -3.07 -8.03 -0.25
CA PRO A 128 -4.41 -8.01 -0.84
C PRO A 128 -5.51 -7.90 0.24
N LEU A 129 -6.76 -7.72 -0.18
CA LEU A 129 -7.89 -7.58 0.73
C LEU A 129 -8.02 -8.81 1.63
N SER A 130 -8.16 -8.57 2.93
CA SER A 130 -8.62 -9.60 3.87
C SER A 130 -10.07 -9.98 3.59
N LEU A 131 -10.53 -11.12 4.14
CA LEU A 131 -11.94 -11.52 4.04
C LEU A 131 -12.89 -10.47 4.66
N TYR A 132 -12.43 -9.74 5.68
CA TYR A 132 -13.20 -8.64 6.25
C TYR A 132 -13.30 -7.47 5.28
N GLU A 133 -12.18 -7.06 4.70
CA GLU A 133 -12.15 -5.99 3.69
C GLU A 133 -12.85 -6.39 2.39
N SER A 134 -13.01 -7.66 2.06
CA SER A 134 -13.81 -8.10 0.92
C SER A 134 -15.31 -8.20 1.24
N GLY A 135 -15.67 -8.26 2.53
CA GLY A 135 -17.05 -8.47 3.00
C GLY A 135 -17.47 -9.95 3.03
N GLU A 136 -16.54 -10.87 2.80
CA GLU A 136 -16.77 -12.31 2.91
C GLU A 136 -16.77 -12.76 4.39
N SER A 137 -16.03 -12.06 5.26
CA SER A 137 -16.12 -12.21 6.72
C SER A 137 -17.16 -11.26 7.30
N ASN A 138 -17.94 -11.77 8.26
CA ASN A 138 -18.95 -10.99 8.99
C ASN A 138 -18.36 -10.15 10.14
N GLY A 139 -17.05 -10.23 10.40
CA GLY A 139 -16.37 -9.42 11.42
C GLY A 139 -16.87 -9.66 12.85
N SER A 140 -17.53 -10.79 13.13
CA SER A 140 -18.12 -11.06 14.45
C SER A 140 -17.10 -11.25 15.57
N VAL A 141 -15.82 -11.42 15.22
CA VAL A 141 -14.72 -11.60 16.18
C VAL A 141 -13.66 -10.53 15.95
N SER A 142 -13.29 -9.85 17.04
CA SER A 142 -12.17 -8.90 17.08
C SER A 142 -11.07 -9.48 17.95
N LEU A 143 -9.84 -9.50 17.44
CA LEU A 143 -8.68 -9.95 18.22
C LEU A 143 -8.44 -9.04 19.43
N THR A 144 -8.59 -7.72 19.26
CA THR A 144 -8.45 -6.76 20.37
C THR A 144 -9.46 -7.06 21.48
N GLU A 145 -10.71 -7.33 21.12
CA GLU A 145 -11.77 -7.66 22.08
C GLU A 145 -11.50 -8.97 22.82
N LEU A 146 -10.90 -9.97 22.15
CA LEU A 146 -10.50 -11.22 22.81
C LEU A 146 -9.41 -11.01 23.87
N PHE A 147 -8.53 -10.03 23.69
CA PHE A 147 -7.51 -9.71 24.69
C PHE A 147 -8.04 -8.80 25.80
N ASP A 148 -8.83 -7.80 25.44
CA ASP A 148 -9.37 -6.83 26.39
C ASP A 148 -10.47 -7.45 27.26
N ASN A 149 -11.25 -8.41 26.72
CA ASN A 149 -12.33 -9.10 27.41
C ASN A 149 -12.28 -10.64 27.21
N PRO A 150 -11.32 -11.36 27.81
CA PRO A 150 -11.09 -12.79 27.52
C PRO A 150 -12.27 -13.75 27.76
N GLY A 151 -13.27 -13.35 28.53
CA GLY A 151 -14.48 -14.13 28.81
C GLY A 151 -15.72 -13.74 27.98
N SER A 152 -15.64 -12.73 27.12
CA SER A 152 -16.80 -12.22 26.37
C SER A 152 -17.17 -13.09 25.17
N PHE A 153 -16.23 -13.87 24.65
CA PHE A 153 -16.43 -14.66 23.44
C PHE A 153 -17.20 -15.96 23.71
N LYS A 154 -18.38 -16.07 23.09
CA LYS A 154 -19.29 -17.22 23.22
C LYS A 154 -19.35 -18.10 21.97
N GLY A 155 -18.41 -17.91 21.04
CA GLY A 155 -18.45 -18.53 19.71
C GLY A 155 -19.11 -17.63 18.66
N CYS A 156 -18.92 -17.98 17.40
CA CYS A 156 -19.53 -17.33 16.25
C CYS A 156 -19.73 -18.33 15.10
N ILE A 157 -20.57 -17.98 14.15
CA ILE A 157 -20.80 -18.77 12.94
C ILE A 157 -20.36 -17.94 11.74
N SER A 158 -19.61 -18.57 10.83
CA SER A 158 -19.23 -17.98 9.55
C SER A 158 -20.41 -18.00 8.59
N ASN A 159 -20.56 -16.93 7.79
CA ASN A 159 -21.52 -16.91 6.69
C ASN A 159 -21.03 -17.75 5.50
N LEU A 160 -19.73 -18.02 5.41
CA LEU A 160 -19.13 -18.85 4.36
C LEU A 160 -19.25 -20.33 4.70
N THR A 161 -19.67 -21.10 3.70
CA THR A 161 -19.48 -22.55 3.65
C THR A 161 -18.00 -22.91 3.45
N ILE A 162 -17.65 -24.18 3.70
CA ILE A 162 -16.28 -24.68 3.43
C ILE A 162 -15.89 -24.51 1.95
N LYS A 163 -16.83 -24.72 1.03
CA LYS A 163 -16.57 -24.55 -0.42
C LYS A 163 -16.26 -23.09 -0.77
N GLU A 164 -17.03 -22.14 -0.23
CA GLU A 164 -16.80 -20.72 -0.45
C GLU A 164 -15.49 -20.25 0.19
N LEU A 165 -15.13 -20.81 1.35
CA LEU A 165 -13.84 -20.53 1.99
C LEU A 165 -12.67 -21.03 1.14
N ILE A 166 -12.74 -22.26 0.60
CA ILE A 166 -11.73 -22.79 -0.33
C ILE A 166 -11.64 -21.89 -1.57
N PHE A 167 -12.79 -21.50 -2.13
CA PHE A 167 -12.82 -20.59 -3.27
C PHE A 167 -12.14 -19.25 -2.95
N ALA A 168 -12.44 -18.64 -1.81
CA ALA A 168 -11.83 -17.37 -1.40
C ALA A 168 -10.30 -17.48 -1.21
N ILE A 169 -9.82 -18.62 -0.70
CA ILE A 169 -8.38 -18.91 -0.59
C ILE A 169 -7.74 -18.99 -1.99
N CYS A 170 -8.32 -19.76 -2.92
CA CYS A 170 -7.79 -19.93 -4.27
C CYS A 170 -7.83 -18.62 -5.09
N ARG A 171 -8.92 -17.85 -4.96
CA ARG A 171 -9.08 -16.54 -5.61
C ARG A 171 -8.11 -15.49 -5.05
N GLY A 172 -7.73 -15.60 -3.78
CA GLY A 172 -6.93 -14.61 -3.07
C GLY A 172 -7.67 -13.30 -2.79
N GLY A 173 -6.96 -12.27 -2.32
CA GLY A 173 -7.57 -10.98 -1.94
C GLY A 173 -7.46 -9.87 -2.98
N TRP A 174 -7.12 -10.17 -4.23
CA TRP A 174 -6.76 -9.12 -5.20
C TRP A 174 -7.94 -8.19 -5.50
N PRO A 175 -7.80 -6.86 -5.39
CA PRO A 175 -8.90 -5.91 -5.63
C PRO A 175 -9.60 -6.10 -6.99
N THR A 176 -8.87 -6.51 -8.03
CA THR A 176 -9.43 -6.76 -9.37
C THR A 176 -10.43 -7.93 -9.38
N CYS A 177 -10.20 -9.00 -8.59
CA CYS A 177 -11.12 -10.15 -8.55
C CYS A 177 -12.55 -9.74 -8.17
N PHE A 178 -12.71 -8.70 -7.35
CA PHE A 178 -14.02 -8.24 -6.89
C PHE A 178 -14.78 -7.39 -7.93
N LYS A 179 -14.15 -7.07 -9.07
CA LYS A 179 -14.80 -6.43 -10.22
C LYS A 179 -15.35 -7.44 -11.22
N ILE A 180 -14.90 -8.69 -11.15
CA ILE A 180 -15.28 -9.75 -12.07
C ILE A 180 -16.57 -10.39 -11.57
N ARG A 181 -17.55 -10.61 -12.46
CA ARG A 181 -18.83 -11.23 -12.09
C ARG A 181 -18.75 -12.75 -12.05
N ASN A 182 -18.17 -13.36 -13.07
CA ASN A 182 -18.05 -14.82 -13.20
C ASN A 182 -17.01 -15.37 -12.20
N GLU A 183 -17.37 -16.42 -11.45
CA GLU A 183 -16.50 -16.99 -10.42
C GLU A 183 -15.26 -17.68 -10.97
N HIS A 184 -15.37 -18.39 -12.10
CA HIS A 184 -14.24 -19.01 -12.78
C HIS A 184 -13.21 -17.95 -13.15
N ASN A 185 -13.64 -16.87 -13.80
CA ASN A 185 -12.76 -15.79 -14.23
C ASN A 185 -12.06 -15.07 -13.06
N LYS A 186 -12.59 -15.16 -11.83
CA LYS A 186 -11.91 -14.62 -10.65
C LYS A 186 -10.68 -15.44 -10.27
N LEU A 187 -10.69 -16.75 -10.54
CA LEU A 187 -9.59 -17.67 -10.26
C LEU A 187 -8.45 -17.47 -11.27
N ASP A 188 -8.77 -17.18 -12.54
CA ASP A 188 -7.80 -16.89 -13.60
C ASP A 188 -6.82 -15.75 -13.21
N VAL A 189 -7.30 -14.76 -12.44
CA VAL A 189 -6.44 -13.67 -11.93
C VAL A 189 -5.34 -14.19 -11.01
N ALA A 190 -5.68 -15.14 -10.13
CA ALA A 190 -4.71 -15.71 -9.21
C ALA A 190 -3.72 -16.61 -9.94
N GLU A 191 -4.19 -17.35 -10.94
CA GLU A 191 -3.36 -18.20 -11.80
C GLU A 191 -2.35 -17.39 -12.61
N ASP A 192 -2.78 -16.32 -13.29
CA ASP A 192 -1.89 -15.48 -14.12
C ASP A 192 -0.80 -14.80 -13.27
N LEU A 193 -1.11 -14.39 -12.04
CA LEU A 193 -0.15 -13.79 -11.12
C LEU A 193 0.98 -14.73 -10.67
N VAL A 194 0.80 -16.06 -10.78
CA VAL A 194 1.87 -17.03 -10.46
C VAL A 194 2.95 -17.02 -11.56
N TYR A 195 2.57 -16.69 -12.80
CA TYR A 195 3.45 -16.76 -13.96
C TYR A 195 4.13 -15.42 -14.30
N GLN A 196 3.87 -14.35 -13.54
CA GLN A 196 4.46 -13.01 -13.70
C GLN A 196 5.50 -12.66 -12.62
#